data_AF-A0A3C1PN35-F1
#
_entry.id   AF-A0A3C1PN35-F1
#
_cell.length_a   1.000
_cell.length_b   1.000
_cell.length_c   1.000
_cell.angle_alpha   90.00
_cell.angle_beta   90.00
_cell.angle_gamma   90.00
#
_symmetry.space_group_name_H-M   'P 1'
#
loop_
_entity.id
_entity.type
_entity.pdbx_description
1 polymer ?
#
loop_
_entity_poly.entity_id
_entity_poly.type
_entity_poly.pdbx_seq_one_letter_code
_entity_poly.pdbx_strand_id
1 'polypeptide(L)'
;MNPYGKKGCPEHQKKIKEIGFEIERRGLIVFFEFLFRIRGGKKKSRFADVVGFKGNKLTEVHQVGITNANGTPVKRELDAADDIENKSEYKDISVQFHKFSKILLLVLAVKTISLFL
;
A
#
# COMPACT_ATOMS: atom_id res chain seq x y z
N MET A 1 3.53 1.23 21.94
CA MET A 1 2.45 0.66 21.08
C MET A 1 2.10 1.68 20.01
N ASN A 2 1.93 1.30 18.74
CA ASN A 2 1.34 2.21 17.73
C ASN A 2 -0.14 2.43 18.10
N PRO A 3 -0.62 3.66 18.36
CA PRO A 3 -2.01 3.91 18.76
C PRO A 3 -3.03 3.46 17.70
N TYR A 4 -2.58 3.28 16.45
CA TYR A 4 -3.42 2.89 15.33
C TYR A 4 -3.35 1.39 14.99
N GLY A 5 -2.58 0.59 15.74
CA GLY A 5 -2.50 -0.87 15.57
C GLY A 5 -2.10 -1.30 14.15
N LYS A 6 -2.82 -2.31 13.62
CA LYS A 6 -2.62 -2.87 12.27
C LYS A 6 -2.86 -1.84 11.16
N LYS A 7 -3.74 -0.85 11.37
CA LYS A 7 -4.16 0.12 10.35
C LYS A 7 -3.10 1.15 9.98
N GLY A 8 -1.96 1.18 10.67
CA GLY A 8 -0.91 2.19 10.44
C GLY A 8 -1.35 3.61 10.82
N CYS A 9 -0.44 4.57 10.72
CA CYS A 9 -0.73 5.97 11.08
C CYS A 9 -1.64 6.68 10.06
N PRO A 10 -2.20 7.87 10.37
CA PRO A 10 -3.09 8.59 9.47
C PRO A 10 -2.52 8.83 8.07
N GLU A 11 -1.21 9.09 7.95
CA GLU A 11 -0.53 9.30 6.67
C GLU A 11 -0.53 8.03 5.82
N HIS A 12 -0.30 6.88 6.45
CA HIS A 12 -0.37 5.57 5.80
C HIS A 12 -1.79 5.28 5.32
N GLN A 13 -2.79 5.49 6.19
CA GLN A 13 -4.21 5.32 5.84
C GLN A 13 -4.65 6.25 4.70
N LYS A 14 -4.15 7.50 4.69
CA LYS A 14 -4.42 8.46 3.61
C LYS A 14 -3.86 7.96 2.28
N LYS A 15 -2.60 7.50 2.25
CA LYS A 15 -1.99 6.96 1.03
C LYS A 15 -2.73 5.73 0.51
N ILE A 16 -3.16 4.83 1.39
CA ILE A 16 -4.01 3.67 1.02
C ILE A 16 -5.31 4.14 0.34
N LYS A 17 -5.99 5.13 0.91
CA LYS A 17 -7.23 5.68 0.32
C LYS A 17 -6.99 6.36 -1.02
N GLU A 18 -5.93 7.17 -1.14
CA GLU A 18 -5.53 7.81 -2.41
C GLU A 18 -5.34 6.77 -3.51
N ILE A 19 -4.59 5.71 -3.23
CA ILE A 19 -4.40 4.59 -4.16
C ILE A 19 -5.75 3.98 -4.52
N GLY A 20 -6.58 3.61 -3.55
CA GLY A 20 -7.90 3.04 -3.79
C GLY A 20 -8.75 3.90 -4.74
N PHE A 21 -8.83 5.20 -4.51
CA PHE A 21 -9.56 6.10 -5.41
C PHE A 21 -8.98 6.15 -6.83
N GLU A 22 -7.66 6.09 -6.98
CA GLU A 22 -7.02 6.03 -8.29
C GLU A 22 -7.35 4.73 -9.03
N ILE A 23 -7.39 3.59 -8.32
CA ILE A 23 -7.80 2.29 -8.87
C ILE A 23 -9.26 2.34 -9.34
N GLU A 24 -10.17 2.84 -8.51
CA GLU A 24 -11.60 2.98 -8.86
C GLU A 24 -11.79 3.87 -10.09
N ARG A 25 -11.05 4.98 -10.18
CA ARG A 25 -11.09 5.88 -11.35
C ARG A 25 -10.63 5.22 -12.64
N ARG A 26 -9.84 4.15 -12.57
CA ARG A 26 -9.46 3.32 -13.73
C ARG A 26 -10.52 2.24 -14.06
N GLY A 27 -11.64 2.21 -13.34
CA GLY A 27 -12.75 1.28 -13.57
C GLY A 27 -12.54 -0.12 -12.99
N LEU A 28 -11.65 -0.25 -12.00
CA LEU A 28 -11.39 -1.51 -11.30
C LEU A 28 -12.16 -1.58 -9.98
N ILE A 29 -12.49 -2.80 -9.55
CA ILE A 29 -13.09 -3.06 -8.24
C ILE A 29 -11.98 -3.11 -7.20
N VAL A 30 -12.09 -2.29 -6.17
CA VAL A 30 -11.07 -2.17 -5.12
C VAL A 30 -11.39 -3.04 -3.91
N PHE A 31 -10.36 -3.70 -3.39
CA PHE A 31 -10.40 -4.31 -2.06
C PHE A 31 -9.23 -3.84 -1.22
N PHE A 32 -9.51 -3.50 0.03
CA PHE A 32 -8.53 -3.11 1.03
C PHE A 32 -8.19 -4.28 1.94
N GLU A 33 -6.96 -4.32 2.47
CA GLU A 33 -6.47 -5.41 3.33
C GLU A 33 -6.77 -6.81 2.73
N PHE A 34 -6.42 -7.02 1.47
CA PHE A 34 -6.72 -8.26 0.77
C PHE A 34 -5.79 -9.40 1.19
N LEU A 35 -6.36 -10.52 1.60
CA LEU A 35 -5.61 -11.69 2.09
C LEU A 35 -5.17 -12.60 0.94
N PHE A 36 -3.86 -12.75 0.78
CA PHE A 36 -3.25 -13.78 -0.03
C PHE A 36 -2.94 -15.02 0.82
N ARG A 37 -3.43 -16.17 0.37
CA ARG A 37 -2.97 -17.48 0.88
C ARG A 37 -1.67 -17.83 0.19
N ILE A 38 -0.66 -18.19 0.99
CA ILE A 38 0.71 -18.42 0.51
C ILE A 38 1.09 -19.87 0.75
N ARG A 39 1.63 -20.52 -0.29
CA ARG A 39 2.12 -21.92 -0.24
C ARG A 39 3.64 -21.93 -0.42
N GLY A 40 4.36 -22.39 0.61
CA GLY A 40 5.82 -22.50 0.57
C GLY A 40 6.58 -21.17 0.63
N GLY A 41 5.94 -20.09 1.07
CA GLY A 41 6.57 -18.80 1.35
C GLY A 41 7.01 -18.65 2.80
N LYS A 42 7.56 -17.48 3.14
CA LYS A 42 8.04 -17.13 4.49
C LYS A 42 6.91 -17.06 5.51
N LYS A 43 5.69 -16.77 5.06
CA LYS A 43 4.45 -16.91 5.85
C LYS A 43 3.41 -17.72 5.11
N LYS A 44 2.44 -18.26 5.86
CA LYS A 44 1.26 -18.96 5.31
C LYS A 44 0.23 -18.01 4.69
N SER A 45 0.33 -16.72 5.01
CA SER A 45 -0.53 -15.69 4.45
C SER A 45 0.12 -14.30 4.49
N ARG A 46 -0.31 -13.43 3.58
CA ARG A 46 0.08 -12.02 3.49
C ARG A 46 -1.15 -11.17 3.21
N PHE A 47 -1.15 -9.95 3.72
CA PHE A 47 -2.15 -8.95 3.38
C PHE A 47 -1.51 -7.93 2.46
N ALA A 48 -2.12 -7.66 1.31
CA ALA A 48 -1.84 -6.45 0.54
C ALA A 48 -2.73 -5.31 1.04
N ASP A 49 -2.22 -4.08 1.00
CA ASP A 49 -2.96 -2.93 1.50
C ASP A 49 -4.14 -2.57 0.59
N VAL A 50 -3.93 -2.61 -0.74
CA VAL A 50 -4.96 -2.39 -1.75
C VAL A 50 -4.75 -3.32 -2.94
N VAL A 51 -5.83 -3.86 -3.49
CA VAL A 51 -5.82 -4.60 -4.76
C VAL A 51 -6.93 -4.11 -5.69
N GLY A 52 -6.67 -4.20 -7.00
CA GLY A 52 -7.63 -3.87 -8.05
C GLY A 52 -8.00 -5.09 -8.88
N PHE A 53 -9.30 -5.29 -9.10
CA PHE A 53 -9.86 -6.37 -9.90
C PHE A 53 -10.59 -5.86 -11.13
N LYS A 54 -10.44 -6.57 -12.25
CA LYS A 54 -11.30 -6.43 -13.43
C LYS A 54 -12.16 -7.69 -13.55
N GLY A 55 -13.41 -7.60 -13.10
CA GLY A 55 -14.23 -8.80 -12.87
C GLY A 55 -13.57 -9.70 -11.83
N ASN A 56 -13.28 -10.96 -12.19
CA ASN A 56 -12.60 -11.91 -11.29
C ASN A 56 -11.07 -11.94 -11.44
N LYS A 57 -10.51 -11.09 -12.31
CA LYS A 57 -9.06 -11.05 -12.55
C LYS A 57 -8.39 -10.00 -11.67
N LEU A 58 -7.52 -10.46 -10.77
CA LEU A 58 -6.60 -9.59 -10.04
C LEU A 58 -5.66 -8.91 -11.04
N THR A 59 -5.66 -7.59 -11.05
CA THR A 59 -4.96 -6.78 -12.07
C THR A 59 -3.82 -5.98 -11.47
N GLU A 60 -3.97 -5.49 -10.24
CA GLU A 60 -2.92 -4.74 -9.56
C GLU A 60 -2.93 -4.99 -8.05
N VAL A 61 -1.74 -4.97 -7.46
CA VAL A 61 -1.50 -5.19 -6.03
C VAL A 61 -0.61 -4.05 -5.53
N HIS A 62 -1.02 -3.39 -4.45
CA HIS A 62 -0.34 -2.23 -3.91
C HIS A 62 -0.02 -2.45 -2.43
N GLN A 63 1.24 -2.19 -2.07
CA GLN A 63 1.73 -2.22 -0.69
C GLN A 63 2.24 -0.83 -0.31
N VAL A 64 1.83 -0.32 0.85
CA VAL A 64 2.26 0.97 1.39
C VAL A 64 3.19 0.71 2.56
N GLY A 65 4.38 1.31 2.55
CA GLY A 65 5.35 1.03 3.61
C GLY A 65 6.46 2.06 3.75
N ILE A 66 7.42 1.72 4.61
CA ILE A 66 8.61 2.53 4.87
C ILE A 66 9.78 1.96 4.07
N THR A 67 10.64 2.84 3.57
CA THR A 67 11.90 2.49 2.90
C THR A 67 13.08 2.68 3.83
N ASN A 68 14.15 1.92 3.59
CA ASN A 68 15.49 2.20 4.11
C ASN A 68 16.00 3.57 3.61
N ALA A 69 17.11 4.04 4.19
CA ALA A 69 17.74 5.30 3.78
C ALA A 69 18.15 5.32 2.30
N ASN A 70 18.51 4.17 1.73
CA ASN A 70 18.84 4.00 0.31
C ASN A 70 17.60 3.88 -0.60
N GLY A 71 16.38 4.08 -0.08
CA GLY A 71 15.14 4.09 -0.86
C GLY A 71 14.53 2.71 -1.12
N THR A 72 15.17 1.60 -0.75
CA THR A 72 14.59 0.27 -0.92
C THR A 72 13.55 -0.03 0.17
N PRO A 73 12.48 -0.78 -0.11
CA PRO A 73 11.57 -1.25 0.92
C PRO A 73 12.33 -2.02 2.01
N VAL A 74 11.92 -1.88 3.27
CA VAL A 74 12.55 -2.68 4.34
C VAL A 74 12.35 -4.17 4.06
N LYS A 75 13.25 -5.03 4.58
CA LYS A 75 13.25 -6.49 4.29
C LYS A 75 11.88 -7.15 4.47
N ARG A 76 11.11 -6.72 5.47
CA ARG A 76 9.76 -7.24 5.73
C ARG A 76 8.81 -7.04 4.54
N GLU A 77 8.90 -5.91 3.85
CA GLU A 77 8.06 -5.58 2.68
C GLU A 77 8.53 -6.34 1.45
N LEU A 78 9.84 -6.46 1.25
CA LEU A 78 10.41 -7.30 0.19
C LEU A 78 9.99 -8.76 0.35
N ASP A 79 10.05 -9.29 1.56
CA ASP A 79 9.61 -10.66 1.88
C ASP A 79 8.10 -10.85 1.67
N ALA A 80 7.29 -9.80 1.86
CA ALA A 80 5.85 -9.87 1.64
C ALA A 80 5.51 -9.80 0.14
N ALA A 81 6.19 -8.94 -0.62
CA ALA A 81 6.06 -8.86 -2.06
C ALA A 81 6.45 -10.19 -2.73
N ASP A 82 7.62 -10.74 -2.39
CA ASP A 82 8.09 -12.03 -2.90
C ASP A 82 7.12 -13.19 -2.60
N ASP A 83 6.58 -13.26 -1.37
CA ASP A 83 5.56 -14.24 -1.02
C ASP A 83 4.30 -14.07 -1.91
N ILE A 84 3.83 -12.84 -2.11
CA ILE A 84 2.62 -12.58 -2.92
C ILE A 84 2.87 -12.92 -4.40
N GLU A 85 3.95 -12.42 -4.98
CA GLU A 85 4.28 -12.57 -6.40
C GLU A 85 4.58 -14.04 -6.77
N ASN A 86 5.35 -14.72 -5.95
CA ASN A 86 5.92 -16.03 -6.31
C ASN A 86 5.27 -17.22 -5.62
N LYS A 87 4.57 -17.00 -4.50
CA LYS A 87 4.08 -18.08 -3.63
C LYS A 87 2.56 -18.05 -3.41
N SER A 88 1.85 -17.12 -4.03
CA SER A 88 0.38 -17.12 -4.06
C SER A 88 -0.18 -17.93 -5.24
N GLU A 89 -1.50 -18.13 -5.22
CA GLU A 89 -2.22 -18.77 -6.33
C GLU A 89 -2.35 -17.86 -7.56
N TYR A 90 -2.23 -16.55 -7.38
CA TYR A 90 -2.28 -15.56 -8.45
C TYR A 90 -0.98 -15.57 -9.24
N LYS A 91 -1.07 -15.46 -10.56
CA LYS A 91 0.05 -15.47 -11.50
C LYS A 91 0.15 -14.16 -12.23
N ASP A 92 1.35 -13.83 -12.69
CA ASP A 92 1.65 -12.61 -13.45
C ASP A 92 1.25 -11.32 -12.72
N ILE A 93 1.39 -11.33 -11.39
CA ILE A 93 1.17 -10.17 -10.54
C ILE A 93 2.50 -9.59 -10.10
N SER A 94 2.58 -8.27 -10.04
CA SER A 94 3.69 -7.54 -9.41
C SER A 94 3.14 -6.60 -8.35
N VAL A 95 3.79 -6.59 -7.19
CA VAL A 95 3.43 -5.75 -6.05
C VAL A 95 4.06 -4.38 -6.23
N GLN A 96 3.22 -3.37 -6.43
CA GLN A 96 3.64 -1.99 -6.50
C GLN A 96 3.84 -1.44 -5.08
N PHE A 97 5.08 -1.07 -4.75
CA PHE A 97 5.39 -0.50 -3.45
C PHE A 97 5.28 1.03 -3.45
N HIS A 98 4.55 1.56 -2.47
CA HIS A 98 4.32 2.98 -2.27
C HIS A 98 4.93 3.42 -0.94
N LYS A 99 6.00 4.21 -1.00
CA LYS A 99 6.55 4.83 0.21
C LYS A 99 5.53 5.80 0.80
N PHE A 100 5.34 5.77 2.12
CA PHE A 100 4.75 6.88 2.85
C PHE A 100 5.79 7.53 3.76
N SER A 101 5.70 8.86 3.91
CA SER A 101 6.47 9.60 4.91
C SER A 101 5.54 10.00 6.04
N LYS A 102 6.01 9.81 7.29
CA LYS A 102 5.30 10.29 8.48
C LYS A 102 5.32 11.82 8.60
N ILE A 103 6.13 12.49 7.80
CA ILE A 103 6.22 13.96 7.70
C ILE A 103 5.52 14.39 6.42
N LEU A 104 4.23 14.74 6.54
CA LEU A 104 3.60 15.73 5.65
C LEU A 104 2.31 16.28 6.28
N LEU A 105 2.44 17.05 7.36
CA LEU A 105 1.39 17.97 7.81
C LEU A 105 2.00 19.24 8.40
N LEU A 106 2.75 20.01 7.60
CA LEU A 106 3.07 21.41 7.94
C LEU A 106 3.28 22.35 6.74
N VAL A 107 2.96 21.96 5.51
CA VAL A 107 3.21 22.83 4.32
C VAL A 107 1.93 23.49 3.78
N LEU A 108 0.74 23.11 4.25
CA LEU A 108 -0.52 23.73 3.82
C LEU A 108 -1.04 24.82 4.76
N ALA A 109 -0.43 25.05 5.92
CA ALA A 109 -0.82 26.13 6.84
C ALA A 109 -0.13 27.48 6.56
N VAL A 110 0.89 27.52 5.69
CA VAL A 110 1.69 28.73 5.45
C VAL A 110 1.25 29.49 4.18
N LYS A 111 0.47 28.88 3.28
CA LYS A 111 0.04 29.54 2.02
C LYS A 111 -1.27 30.34 2.11
N THR A 112 -1.98 30.30 3.23
CA THR A 112 -3.22 31.08 3.43
C THR A 112 -3.00 32.45 4.09
N ILE A 113 -1.77 32.78 4.52
CA ILE A 113 -1.47 34.06 5.19
C ILE A 113 -0.96 35.13 4.19
N SER A 114 -0.59 34.76 2.95
CA SER A 114 -0.08 35.73 1.96
C SER A 114 -1.13 36.32 1.00
N LEU A 115 -2.42 36.29 1.35
CA LEU A 115 -3.47 36.96 0.54
C LEU A 115 -4.29 38.00 1.34
N PHE A 116 -3.74 38.50 2.44
CA PHE A 116 -4.24 39.68 3.15
C PHE A 116 -3.07 40.61 3.50
N LEU A 117 -2.51 41.24 2.47
CA LEU A 117 -1.79 42.51 2.56
C LEU A 117 -2.24 43.35 1.36
#